data_AF-A0A4R1JX93-F1
#
_entry.id   AF-A0A4R1JX93-F1
#
_cell.length_a   1.000
_cell.length_b   1.000
_cell.length_c   1.000
_cell.angle_alpha   90.00
_cell.angle_beta   90.00
_cell.angle_gamma   90.00
#
_symmetry.space_group_name_H-M   'P 1'
#
loop_
_entity.id
_entity.type
_entity.pdbx_description
1 polymer ?
#
loop_
_entity_poly.entity_id
_entity_poly.type
_entity_poly.pdbx_seq_one_letter_code
_entity_poly.pdbx_strand_id
1 'polypeptide(L)'
;MNENLINRYQINFVNSTEQLNNYQTKITKQPNTKNNYLNLFLYEWSNPQEINENLLPDIETALLDRNYQESNSSENVSIMIYHNRVELYDDTKIVYELPTEDFKEIVIGWRDFLLTPPLNGTKVYQDNQVERSENRQEINSTESSTVFETTESEISDIELKTYSKQNKFVFILSLVLFITSFLFFFIIVPSLDVARIIIPVSIVGSIMISLSGFYCLLYYKSWKKDFIEKVGKPKLNIETFVLICSLPTALFYFIISWNFLEGPGHNLYKLGITLKVLKFLNP
;
A
#
# COMPACT_ATOMS: atom_id res chain seq x y z
N MET A 1 -24.57 21.62 7.54
CA MET A 1 -23.92 20.93 8.67
C MET A 1 -24.33 21.59 9.97
N ASN A 2 -24.60 20.80 11.01
CA ASN A 2 -25.07 21.29 12.32
C ASN A 2 -23.99 22.12 13.05
N GLU A 3 -24.36 23.29 13.58
CA GLU A 3 -23.44 24.18 14.32
C GLU A 3 -22.84 23.51 15.56
N ASN A 4 -23.59 22.62 16.21
CA ASN A 4 -23.07 21.87 17.37
C ASN A 4 -21.92 20.94 16.97
N LEU A 5 -21.98 20.32 15.79
CA LEU A 5 -20.91 19.47 15.28
C LEU A 5 -19.68 20.30 14.88
N ILE A 6 -19.91 21.43 14.19
CA ILE A 6 -18.87 22.40 13.85
C ILE A 6 -18.08 22.79 15.10
N ASN A 7 -18.78 23.18 16.16
CA ASN A 7 -18.15 23.61 17.41
C ASN A 7 -17.47 22.47 18.17
N ARG A 8 -18.11 21.28 18.24
CA ARG A 8 -17.58 20.11 18.94
C ARG A 8 -16.28 19.59 18.32
N TYR A 9 -16.26 19.47 16.99
CA TYR A 9 -15.15 18.90 16.23
C TYR A 9 -14.21 19.95 15.65
N GLN A 10 -14.51 21.24 15.89
CA GLN A 10 -13.79 22.40 15.34
C GLN A 10 -13.62 22.31 13.83
N ILE A 11 -14.72 22.04 13.13
CA ILE A 11 -14.70 21.80 11.68
C ILE A 11 -14.78 23.14 10.95
N ASN A 12 -13.83 23.35 10.07
CA ASN A 12 -13.79 24.47 9.15
C ASN A 12 -13.33 23.98 7.78
N PHE A 13 -14.12 24.21 6.73
CA PHE A 13 -13.74 23.85 5.37
C PHE A 13 -13.31 25.09 4.62
N VAL A 14 -12.11 25.06 4.05
CA VAL A 14 -11.48 26.24 3.47
C VAL A 14 -11.06 26.00 2.03
N ASN A 15 -11.14 27.06 1.23
CA ASN A 15 -10.47 27.12 -0.06
C ASN A 15 -9.05 27.63 0.21
N SER A 16 -8.04 26.82 -0.08
CA SER A 16 -6.62 27.17 0.00
C SER A 16 -6.10 27.50 -1.40
N THR A 17 -5.17 28.45 -1.48
CA THR A 17 -4.48 28.78 -2.74
C THR A 17 -3.06 28.24 -2.69
N GLU A 18 -2.75 27.29 -3.54
CA GLU A 18 -1.41 26.75 -3.71
C GLU A 18 -0.75 27.40 -4.92
N GLN A 19 0.45 27.97 -4.72
CA GLN A 19 1.27 28.44 -5.83
C GLN A 19 2.00 27.25 -6.46
N LEU A 20 1.67 26.95 -7.70
CA LEU A 20 2.47 26.10 -8.56
C LEU A 20 3.63 26.90 -9.15
N ASN A 21 4.71 26.18 -9.48
CA ASN A 21 5.83 26.74 -10.24
C ASN A 21 5.28 27.43 -11.51
N ASN A 22 5.78 28.62 -11.84
CA ASN A 22 5.34 29.47 -12.97
C ASN A 22 4.05 30.30 -12.77
N TYR A 23 3.85 30.91 -11.59
CA TYR A 23 2.77 31.90 -11.32
C TYR A 23 1.33 31.38 -11.44
N GLN A 24 1.15 30.06 -11.54
CA GLN A 24 -0.17 29.45 -11.54
C GLN A 24 -0.63 29.24 -10.10
N THR A 25 -1.78 29.78 -9.74
CA THR A 25 -2.43 29.52 -8.45
C THR A 25 -3.50 28.47 -8.63
N LYS A 26 -3.39 27.33 -7.93
CA LYS A 26 -4.43 26.31 -7.84
C LYS A 26 -5.24 26.56 -6.57
N ILE A 27 -6.57 26.61 -6.70
CA ILE A 27 -7.44 26.56 -5.53
C ILE A 27 -7.66 25.09 -5.17
N THR A 28 -7.23 24.71 -3.98
CA THR A 28 -7.50 23.41 -3.37
C THR A 28 -8.52 23.57 -2.25
N LYS A 29 -9.34 22.54 -2.03
CA LYS A 29 -10.26 22.51 -0.89
C LYS A 29 -9.63 21.68 0.20
N GLN A 30 -9.60 22.24 1.40
CA GLN A 30 -8.96 21.58 2.53
C GLN A 30 -9.94 21.53 3.70
N PRO A 31 -10.15 20.34 4.29
CA PRO A 31 -10.77 20.29 5.60
C PRO A 31 -9.77 20.78 6.65
N ASN A 32 -10.29 21.40 7.69
CA ASN A 32 -9.57 21.74 8.90
C ASN A 32 -10.43 21.31 10.09
N THR A 33 -10.03 20.24 10.77
CA THR A 33 -10.70 19.72 11.96
C THR A 33 -9.71 19.63 13.11
N LYS A 34 -10.20 19.59 14.35
CA LYS A 34 -9.34 19.45 15.54
C LYS A 34 -8.46 18.19 15.50
N ASN A 35 -8.95 17.11 14.87
CA ASN A 35 -8.26 15.83 14.83
C ASN A 35 -7.57 15.64 13.47
N ASN A 36 -6.24 15.47 13.50
CA ASN A 36 -5.45 15.35 12.27
C ASN A 36 -5.82 14.13 11.42
N TYR A 37 -6.23 13.01 12.01
CA TYR A 37 -6.60 11.79 11.27
C TYR A 37 -7.96 11.94 10.59
N LEU A 38 -8.94 12.54 11.27
CA LEU A 38 -10.21 12.91 10.63
C LEU A 38 -9.98 13.92 9.50
N ASN A 39 -9.08 14.88 9.73
CA ASN A 39 -8.70 15.84 8.71
C ASN A 39 -8.12 15.18 7.46
N LEU A 40 -7.16 14.28 7.67
CA LEU A 40 -6.46 13.56 6.60
C LEU A 40 -7.42 12.64 5.85
N PHE A 41 -8.24 11.88 6.57
CA PHE A 41 -9.26 11.02 5.97
C PHE A 41 -10.21 11.81 5.07
N LEU A 42 -10.78 12.93 5.56
CA LEU A 42 -11.66 13.77 4.74
C LEU A 42 -10.93 14.34 3.53
N TYR A 43 -9.67 14.77 3.69
CA TYR A 43 -8.88 15.33 2.60
C TYR A 43 -8.64 14.30 1.48
N GLU A 44 -8.37 13.05 1.83
CA GLU A 44 -8.17 11.97 0.86
C GLU A 44 -9.46 11.58 0.15
N TRP A 45 -10.61 11.68 0.85
CA TRP A 45 -11.94 11.61 0.24
C TRP A 45 -12.32 12.94 -0.45
N SER A 46 -11.55 13.31 -1.47
CA SER A 46 -11.73 14.58 -2.21
C SER A 46 -12.73 14.52 -3.37
N ASN A 47 -13.20 13.31 -3.73
CA ASN A 47 -14.11 13.06 -4.84
C ASN A 47 -15.57 12.91 -4.34
N PRO A 48 -16.48 13.86 -4.63
CA PRO A 48 -17.88 13.79 -4.19
C PRO A 48 -18.64 12.57 -4.69
N GLN A 49 -18.33 12.07 -5.88
CA GLN A 49 -18.97 10.89 -6.47
C GLN A 49 -18.61 9.65 -5.67
N GLU A 50 -17.33 9.45 -5.37
CA GLU A 50 -16.88 8.32 -4.54
C GLU A 50 -17.52 8.37 -3.15
N ILE A 51 -17.64 9.56 -2.55
CA ILE A 51 -18.34 9.72 -1.26
C ILE A 51 -19.79 9.21 -1.36
N ASN A 52 -20.50 9.55 -2.45
CA ASN A 52 -21.90 9.14 -2.64
C ASN A 52 -22.07 7.66 -2.98
N GLU A 53 -21.16 7.10 -3.76
CA GLU A 53 -21.29 5.75 -4.30
C GLU A 53 -20.72 4.68 -3.36
N ASN A 54 -19.71 5.04 -2.56
CA ASN A 54 -18.98 4.09 -1.73
C ASN A 54 -19.15 4.39 -0.23
N LEU A 55 -18.75 5.58 0.23
CA LEU A 55 -18.66 5.85 1.67
C LEU A 55 -20.01 6.05 2.36
N LEU A 56 -20.91 6.86 1.79
CA LEU A 56 -22.21 7.12 2.40
C LEU A 56 -23.10 5.86 2.49
N PRO A 57 -23.18 4.99 1.46
CA PRO A 57 -23.92 3.74 1.57
C PRO A 57 -23.46 2.83 2.71
N ASP A 58 -22.16 2.73 2.96
CA ASP A 58 -21.61 1.95 4.07
C ASP A 58 -22.05 2.53 5.43
N ILE A 59 -21.98 3.86 5.57
CA ILE A 59 -22.42 4.57 6.78
C ILE A 59 -23.93 4.36 7.01
N GLU A 60 -24.74 4.45 5.95
CA GLU A 60 -26.18 4.25 6.05
C GLU A 60 -26.55 2.82 6.40
N THR A 61 -25.84 1.85 5.84
CA THR A 61 -26.02 0.43 6.15
C THR A 61 -25.66 0.16 7.62
N ALA A 62 -24.56 0.73 8.12
CA ALA A 62 -24.16 0.63 9.51
C ALA A 62 -25.22 1.20 10.48
N LEU A 63 -25.81 2.34 10.14
CA LEU A 63 -26.86 2.96 10.95
C LEU A 63 -28.15 2.12 10.99
N LEU A 64 -28.41 1.29 9.97
CA LEU A 64 -29.60 0.43 9.90
C LEU A 64 -29.37 -0.94 10.55
N ASP A 65 -28.21 -1.56 10.35
CA ASP A 65 -27.90 -2.90 10.86
C ASP A 65 -26.90 -2.84 12.03
N ARG A 66 -27.36 -3.30 13.20
CA ARG A 66 -26.56 -3.33 14.44
C ARG A 66 -25.35 -4.26 14.38
N ASN A 67 -25.35 -5.23 13.47
CA ASN A 67 -24.27 -6.19 13.30
C ASN A 67 -23.35 -5.84 12.13
N TYR A 68 -23.64 -4.77 11.39
CA TYR A 68 -22.83 -4.37 10.26
C TYR A 68 -21.49 -3.81 10.73
N GLN A 69 -20.44 -4.27 10.06
CA GLN A 69 -19.07 -3.84 10.26
C GLN A 69 -18.39 -3.83 8.90
N GLU A 70 -17.99 -2.65 8.45
CA GLU A 70 -17.27 -2.48 7.19
C GLU A 70 -15.97 -1.73 7.43
N SER A 71 -14.93 -2.15 6.71
CA SER A 71 -13.65 -1.46 6.69
C SER A 71 -13.58 -0.60 5.44
N ASN A 72 -13.38 0.70 5.62
CA ASN A 72 -13.07 1.58 4.52
C ASN A 72 -11.69 2.19 4.73
N SER A 73 -10.94 2.47 3.68
CA SER A 73 -9.58 2.95 3.81
C SER A 73 -9.29 4.05 2.81
N SER A 74 -8.70 5.12 3.28
CA SER A 74 -7.96 6.05 2.45
C SER A 74 -6.48 5.62 2.37
N GLU A 75 -5.64 6.36 1.65
CA GLU A 75 -4.24 5.99 1.45
C GLU A 75 -3.46 5.92 2.78
N ASN A 76 -3.79 6.80 3.73
CA ASN A 76 -3.08 6.90 5.01
C ASN A 76 -3.94 6.65 6.25
N VAL A 77 -5.27 6.54 6.12
CA VAL A 77 -6.17 6.33 7.28
C VAL A 77 -7.19 5.24 6.96
N SER A 78 -7.20 4.19 7.78
CA SER A 78 -8.23 3.16 7.74
C SER A 78 -9.34 3.49 8.73
N ILE A 79 -10.58 3.18 8.39
CA ILE A 79 -11.74 3.33 9.27
C ILE A 79 -12.50 2.02 9.40
N MET A 80 -13.09 1.81 10.57
CA MET A 80 -14.09 0.78 10.81
C MET A 80 -15.41 1.46 11.16
N ILE A 81 -16.44 1.17 10.40
CA ILE A 81 -17.78 1.75 10.58
C ILE A 81 -18.65 0.73 11.30
N TYR A 82 -19.13 1.10 12.49
CA TYR A 82 -20.10 0.32 13.26
C TYR A 82 -21.40 1.10 13.38
N HIS A 83 -22.43 0.44 13.92
CA HIS A 83 -23.74 1.05 14.13
C HIS A 83 -23.74 2.33 14.96
N ASN A 84 -22.95 2.39 16.03
CA ASN A 84 -22.98 3.51 16.98
C ASN A 84 -21.70 4.36 17.00
N ARG A 85 -20.63 3.91 16.36
CA ARG A 85 -19.35 4.61 16.30
C ARG A 85 -18.58 4.30 15.02
N VAL A 86 -17.68 5.20 14.69
CA VAL A 86 -16.66 5.04 13.66
C VAL A 86 -15.31 5.17 14.33
N GLU A 87 -14.43 4.22 14.07
CA GLU A 87 -13.07 4.16 14.60
C GLU A 87 -12.09 4.44 13.47
N LEU A 88 -11.17 5.39 13.66
CA LEU A 88 -10.07 5.66 12.73
C LEU A 88 -8.81 4.99 13.26
N TYR A 89 -8.05 4.39 12.35
CA TYR A 89 -6.86 3.59 12.62
C TYR A 89 -5.62 4.18 11.95
N ASP A 90 -4.53 4.16 12.71
CA ASP A 90 -3.16 4.30 12.23
C ASP A 90 -2.49 2.94 12.44
N ASP A 91 -2.21 2.24 11.34
CA ASP A 91 -1.87 0.81 11.30
C ASP A 91 -2.91 -0.08 12.02
N THR A 92 -2.65 -0.41 13.28
CA THR A 92 -3.47 -1.30 14.12
C THR A 92 -4.03 -0.62 15.36
N LYS A 93 -3.73 0.67 15.55
CA LYS A 93 -4.11 1.42 16.74
C LYS A 93 -5.28 2.34 16.41
N ILE A 94 -6.34 2.26 17.23
CA ILE A 94 -7.41 3.26 17.22
C ILE A 94 -6.82 4.60 17.66
N VAL A 95 -6.85 5.57 16.76
CA VAL A 95 -6.32 6.93 16.98
C VAL A 95 -7.41 7.96 17.19
N TYR A 96 -8.63 7.65 16.73
CA TYR A 96 -9.79 8.52 16.92
C TYR A 96 -11.09 7.72 16.85
N GLU A 97 -12.10 8.17 17.58
CA GLU A 97 -13.44 7.57 17.58
C GLU A 97 -14.47 8.69 17.63
N LEU A 98 -15.56 8.53 16.89
CA LEU A 98 -16.70 9.43 16.93
C LEU A 98 -18.02 8.67 16.64
N PRO A 99 -19.18 9.20 17.06
CA PRO A 99 -20.47 8.59 16.73
C PRO A 99 -20.71 8.49 15.23
N THR A 100 -21.34 7.42 14.76
CA THR A 100 -21.61 7.20 13.32
C THR A 100 -22.52 8.27 12.73
N GLU A 101 -23.50 8.76 13.49
CA GLU A 101 -24.37 9.87 13.08
C GLU A 101 -23.59 11.18 12.90
N ASP A 102 -22.70 11.49 13.85
CA ASP A 102 -21.83 12.67 13.77
C ASP A 102 -20.91 12.53 12.54
N PHE A 103 -20.32 11.36 12.31
CA PHE A 103 -19.48 11.09 11.14
C PHE A 103 -20.25 11.27 9.82
N LYS A 104 -21.48 10.74 9.73
CA LYS A 104 -22.36 10.91 8.57
C LYS A 104 -22.55 12.38 8.22
N GLU A 105 -22.92 13.20 9.20
CA GLU A 105 -23.14 14.64 8.98
C GLU A 105 -21.87 15.36 8.54
N ILE A 106 -20.70 14.97 9.07
CA ILE A 106 -19.40 15.54 8.70
C ILE A 106 -19.05 15.19 7.25
N VAL A 107 -19.20 13.93 6.85
CA VAL A 107 -18.94 13.45 5.48
C VAL A 107 -19.87 14.14 4.49
N ILE A 108 -21.16 14.27 4.81
CA ILE A 108 -22.13 15.03 4.00
C ILE A 108 -21.70 16.48 3.88
N GLY A 109 -21.34 17.13 4.99
CA GLY A 109 -20.90 18.52 4.99
C GLY A 109 -19.65 18.73 4.12
N TRP A 110 -18.70 17.79 4.17
CA TRP A 110 -17.50 17.83 3.36
C TRP A 110 -17.80 17.65 1.87
N ARG A 111 -18.61 16.65 1.51
CA ARG A 111 -19.10 16.44 0.14
C ARG A 111 -19.80 17.68 -0.41
N ASP A 112 -20.73 18.25 0.36
CA ASP A 112 -21.48 19.43 -0.04
C ASP A 112 -20.53 20.62 -0.23
N PHE A 113 -19.55 20.78 0.66
CA PHE A 113 -18.51 21.78 0.49
C PHE A 113 -17.71 21.56 -0.77
N LEU A 114 -17.28 20.33 -1.08
CA LEU A 114 -16.56 19.99 -2.31
C LEU A 114 -17.35 20.41 -3.56
N LEU A 115 -18.68 20.22 -3.57
CA LEU A 115 -19.56 20.57 -4.69
C LEU A 115 -19.76 22.09 -4.88
N THR A 116 -19.43 22.92 -3.89
CA THR A 116 -19.57 24.38 -4.05
C THR A 116 -18.57 24.96 -5.07
N PRO A 117 -18.91 26.01 -5.83
CA PRO A 117 -17.89 26.77 -6.55
C PRO A 117 -16.97 27.46 -5.53
N PRO A 118 -15.66 27.61 -5.82
CA PRO A 118 -14.77 28.32 -4.91
C PRO A 118 -15.16 29.79 -4.87
N LEU A 119 -15.08 30.37 -3.68
CA LEU A 119 -15.28 31.80 -3.47
C LEU A 119 -14.23 32.53 -4.32
N ASN A 120 -14.68 33.32 -5.31
CA ASN A 120 -13.92 34.10 -6.31
C ASN A 120 -13.94 33.58 -7.77
N GLY A 121 -14.73 32.56 -8.11
CA GLY A 121 -14.99 32.20 -9.52
C GLY A 121 -13.79 31.66 -10.30
N THR A 122 -12.67 31.37 -9.62
CA THR A 122 -11.54 30.64 -10.18
C THR A 122 -11.92 29.15 -10.29
N LYS A 123 -11.43 28.41 -11.29
CA LYS A 123 -11.82 27.00 -11.44
C LYS A 123 -11.12 26.13 -10.38
N VAL A 124 -11.88 25.38 -9.58
CA VAL A 124 -11.32 24.19 -8.90
C VAL A 124 -11.16 23.13 -9.96
N TYR A 125 -9.94 22.64 -10.17
CA TYR A 125 -9.75 21.37 -10.87
C TYR A 125 -10.11 20.27 -9.89
N GLN A 126 -11.39 19.89 -9.89
CA GLN A 126 -11.80 18.60 -9.34
C GLN A 126 -11.35 17.53 -10.31
N ASP A 127 -10.75 16.48 -9.78
CA ASP A 127 -10.45 15.24 -10.51
C ASP A 127 -11.78 14.51 -10.80
N ASN A 128 -12.60 15.11 -11.68
CA ASN A 128 -13.88 14.56 -12.06
C ASN A 128 -13.70 13.80 -13.38
N GLN A 129 -13.50 12.49 -13.25
CA GLN A 129 -13.57 11.51 -14.36
C GLN A 129 -14.95 11.42 -15.06
N VAL A 130 -15.94 12.27 -14.75
CA VAL A 130 -17.34 12.02 -15.18
C VAL A 130 -18.05 13.19 -15.88
N GLU A 131 -17.58 14.44 -15.85
CA GLU A 131 -18.28 15.54 -16.54
C GLU A 131 -17.83 15.77 -18.00
N ARG A 132 -17.89 14.72 -18.83
CA ARG A 132 -17.65 14.85 -20.29
C ARG A 132 -18.79 14.39 -21.19
N SER A 133 -20.00 14.22 -20.68
CA SER A 133 -21.13 13.75 -21.51
C SER A 133 -22.20 14.78 -21.85
N GLU A 134 -22.39 15.90 -21.13
CA GLU A 134 -23.64 16.66 -21.34
C GLU A 134 -23.62 18.16 -21.62
N ASN A 135 -22.48 18.88 -21.58
CA ASN A 135 -22.52 20.27 -22.04
C ASN A 135 -21.17 20.79 -22.56
N ARG A 136 -20.94 20.68 -23.88
CA ARG A 136 -20.40 21.73 -24.77
C ARG A 136 -20.20 21.17 -26.16
N GLN A 137 -21.18 21.42 -27.03
CA GLN A 137 -20.88 21.68 -28.43
C GLN A 137 -19.96 22.91 -28.50
N GLU A 138 -18.95 22.77 -29.36
CA GLU A 138 -18.11 23.83 -29.94
C GLU A 138 -17.25 24.64 -28.95
N ILE A 139 -15.97 24.27 -28.84
CA ILE A 139 -14.80 25.12 -29.17
C ILE A 139 -13.52 24.40 -28.66
N ASN A 140 -12.61 24.14 -29.60
CA ASN A 140 -11.20 23.68 -29.46
C ASN A 140 -10.93 22.28 -28.86
N SER A 141 -11.19 21.25 -29.67
CA SER A 141 -10.94 19.83 -29.36
C SER A 141 -9.50 19.34 -29.54
N THR A 142 -8.58 20.13 -30.07
CA THR A 142 -7.22 19.64 -30.42
C THR A 142 -6.13 20.10 -29.45
N GLU A 143 -6.34 21.22 -28.76
CA GLU A 143 -5.34 21.80 -27.85
C GLU A 143 -5.57 21.38 -26.38
N SER A 144 -6.81 21.03 -26.04
CA SER A 144 -7.17 20.52 -24.72
C SER A 144 -6.76 19.05 -24.55
N SER A 145 -7.02 18.20 -25.54
CA SER A 145 -6.65 16.78 -25.47
C SER A 145 -5.14 16.56 -25.31
N THR A 146 -4.31 17.37 -25.97
CA THR A 146 -2.85 17.26 -25.86
C THR A 146 -2.35 17.69 -24.49
N VAL A 147 -2.89 18.75 -23.89
CA VAL A 147 -2.48 19.20 -22.54
C VAL A 147 -2.96 18.22 -21.46
N PHE A 148 -4.16 17.66 -21.59
CA PHE A 148 -4.67 16.63 -20.66
C PHE A 148 -3.91 15.31 -20.80
N GLU A 149 -3.64 14.82 -22.02
CA GLU A 149 -2.79 13.64 -22.24
C GLU A 149 -1.37 13.88 -21.69
N THR A 150 -0.81 15.08 -21.87
CA THR A 150 0.52 15.41 -21.34
C THR A 150 0.51 15.39 -19.81
N THR A 151 -0.50 15.97 -19.16
CA THR A 151 -0.56 16.05 -17.68
C THR A 151 -0.84 14.69 -17.03
N GLU A 152 -1.72 13.88 -17.62
CA GLU A 152 -2.02 12.51 -17.15
C GLU A 152 -0.85 11.55 -17.40
N SER A 153 -0.14 11.73 -18.54
CA SER A 153 1.12 11.02 -18.80
C SER A 153 2.23 11.43 -17.82
N GLU A 154 2.32 12.71 -17.44
CA GLU A 154 3.32 13.19 -16.48
C GLU A 154 3.04 12.70 -15.05
N ILE A 155 1.78 12.69 -14.61
CA ILE A 155 1.40 12.18 -13.28
C ILE A 155 1.61 10.67 -13.18
N SER A 156 1.15 9.91 -14.19
CA SER A 156 1.41 8.48 -14.26
C SER A 156 2.91 8.18 -14.34
N ASP A 157 3.71 8.98 -15.05
CA ASP A 157 5.16 8.82 -15.08
C ASP A 157 5.83 9.15 -13.73
N ILE A 158 5.34 10.13 -12.96
CA ILE A 158 5.83 10.44 -11.60
C ILE A 158 5.52 9.30 -10.63
N GLU A 159 4.30 8.75 -10.67
CA GLU A 159 3.91 7.60 -9.87
C GLU A 159 4.72 6.35 -10.24
N LEU A 160 4.83 6.03 -11.53
CA LEU A 160 5.64 4.93 -12.05
C LEU A 160 7.09 5.05 -11.61
N LYS A 161 7.65 6.26 -11.60
CA LYS A 161 9.02 6.52 -11.14
C LYS A 161 9.18 6.32 -9.64
N THR A 162 8.18 6.71 -8.85
CA THR A 162 8.18 6.54 -7.39
C THR A 162 8.04 5.06 -7.02
N TYR A 163 7.09 4.34 -7.63
CA TYR A 163 6.91 2.90 -7.42
C TYR A 163 8.11 2.08 -7.88
N SER A 164 8.70 2.44 -9.02
CA SER A 164 9.92 1.78 -9.51
C SER A 164 11.06 1.85 -8.49
N LYS A 165 11.25 3.01 -7.85
CA LYS A 165 12.30 3.21 -6.84
C LYS A 165 12.03 2.40 -5.57
N GLN A 166 10.79 2.41 -5.07
CA GLN A 166 10.40 1.64 -3.89
C GLN A 166 10.52 0.13 -4.11
N ASN A 167 9.99 -0.37 -5.22
CA ASN A 167 10.06 -1.79 -5.58
C ASN A 167 11.49 -2.29 -5.71
N LYS A 168 12.37 -1.48 -6.31
CA LYS A 168 13.80 -1.78 -6.41
C LYS A 168 14.46 -1.84 -5.04
N PHE A 169 14.11 -0.93 -4.13
CA PHE A 169 14.63 -0.93 -2.77
C PHE A 169 14.19 -2.18 -2.00
N VAL A 170 12.90 -2.53 -2.05
CA VAL A 170 12.35 -3.74 -1.40
C VAL A 170 13.03 -5.00 -1.95
N PHE A 171 13.25 -5.09 -3.26
CA PHE A 171 14.00 -6.19 -3.86
C PHE A 171 15.42 -6.29 -3.32
N ILE A 172 16.17 -5.17 -3.28
CA ILE A 172 17.55 -5.15 -2.76
C ILE A 172 17.58 -5.58 -1.30
N LEU A 173 16.68 -5.03 -0.47
CA LEU A 173 16.58 -5.39 0.95
C LEU A 173 16.28 -6.88 1.14
N SER A 174 15.32 -7.40 0.37
CA SER A 174 14.94 -8.82 0.40
C SER A 174 16.09 -9.72 -0.03
N LEU A 175 16.86 -9.31 -1.05
CA LEU A 175 18.01 -10.03 -1.56
C LEU A 175 19.15 -10.08 -0.53
N VAL A 176 19.43 -8.95 0.11
CA VAL A 176 20.40 -8.89 1.20
C VAL A 176 19.96 -9.79 2.34
N LEU A 177 18.70 -9.70 2.77
CA LEU A 177 18.15 -10.54 3.84
C LEU A 177 18.22 -12.03 3.49
N PHE A 178 17.94 -12.39 2.24
CA PHE A 178 18.04 -13.76 1.75
C PHE A 178 19.47 -14.29 1.81
N ILE A 179 20.44 -13.54 1.29
CA ILE A 179 21.87 -13.93 1.30
C ILE A 179 22.38 -14.02 2.74
N THR A 180 22.09 -13.03 3.58
CA THR A 180 22.53 -13.03 4.98
C THR A 180 21.90 -14.18 5.76
N SER A 181 20.61 -14.46 5.57
CA SER A 181 19.94 -15.60 6.20
C SER A 181 20.56 -16.91 5.73
N PHE A 182 20.81 -17.06 4.44
CA PHE A 182 21.44 -18.25 3.88
C PHE A 182 22.82 -18.48 4.52
N LEU A 183 23.70 -17.48 4.52
CA LEU A 183 25.02 -17.58 5.15
C LEU A 183 24.95 -17.88 6.65
N PHE A 184 24.02 -17.23 7.35
CA PHE A 184 23.85 -17.43 8.78
C PHE A 184 23.46 -18.88 9.10
N PHE A 185 22.37 -19.38 8.51
CA PHE A 185 21.85 -20.72 8.83
C PHE A 185 22.68 -21.87 8.24
N PHE A 186 23.44 -21.65 7.17
CA PHE A 186 24.27 -22.70 6.55
C PHE A 186 25.73 -22.73 7.01
N ILE A 187 26.28 -21.60 7.46
CA ILE A 187 27.71 -21.50 7.81
C ILE A 187 27.87 -21.19 9.29
N ILE A 188 27.24 -20.10 9.75
CA ILE A 188 27.47 -19.58 11.10
C ILE A 188 26.86 -20.52 12.13
N VAL A 189 25.56 -20.82 12.03
CA VAL A 189 24.88 -21.61 13.07
C VAL A 189 25.42 -23.04 13.18
N PRO A 190 25.68 -23.79 12.10
CA PRO A 190 26.30 -25.11 12.20
C PRO A 190 27.67 -25.09 12.89
N SER A 191 28.38 -23.95 12.84
CA SER A 191 29.69 -23.78 13.50
C SER A 191 29.60 -23.53 15.01
N LEU A 192 28.41 -23.26 15.55
CA LEU A 192 28.20 -22.93 16.97
C LEU A 192 27.95 -24.16 17.87
N ASP A 193 28.01 -25.38 17.33
CA ASP A 193 27.83 -26.66 18.05
C ASP A 193 26.59 -26.70 18.98
N VAL A 194 25.46 -26.22 18.48
CA VAL A 194 24.22 -26.07 19.26
C VAL A 194 23.31 -27.30 19.11
N ALA A 195 23.77 -28.47 19.57
CA ALA A 195 23.07 -29.74 19.38
C ALA A 195 21.62 -29.77 19.92
N ARG A 196 21.32 -29.00 20.98
CA ARG A 196 19.99 -29.00 21.62
C ARG A 196 18.94 -28.14 20.92
N ILE A 197 19.35 -27.27 19.98
CA ILE A 197 18.47 -26.24 19.39
C ILE A 197 18.38 -26.42 17.85
N ILE A 198 18.85 -27.56 17.32
CA ILE A 198 18.85 -27.85 15.88
C ILE A 198 17.44 -27.74 15.28
N ILE A 199 16.46 -28.44 15.85
CA ILE A 199 15.09 -28.49 15.33
C ILE A 199 14.46 -27.08 15.23
N PRO A 200 14.38 -26.29 16.32
CA PRO A 200 13.78 -24.96 16.24
C PRO A 200 14.58 -24.01 15.34
N VAL A 201 15.92 -24.11 15.28
CA VAL A 201 16.72 -23.27 14.38
C VAL A 201 16.51 -23.64 12.92
N SER A 202 16.43 -24.93 12.59
CA SER A 202 16.11 -25.39 11.23
C SER A 202 14.74 -24.90 10.76
N ILE A 203 13.72 -24.89 11.64
CA ILE A 203 12.37 -24.39 11.33
C ILE A 203 12.41 -22.88 11.08
N VAL A 204 13.00 -22.11 12.00
CA VAL A 204 13.07 -20.65 11.85
C VAL A 204 13.90 -20.27 10.62
N GLY A 205 15.02 -20.95 10.40
CA GLY A 205 15.89 -20.71 9.26
C GLY A 205 15.23 -21.03 7.92
N SER A 206 14.51 -22.14 7.83
CA SER A 206 13.82 -22.50 6.60
C SER A 206 12.70 -21.53 6.25
N ILE A 207 11.94 -21.05 7.25
CA ILE A 207 10.90 -20.03 7.07
C ILE A 207 11.52 -18.71 6.62
N MET A 208 12.57 -18.25 7.31
CA MET A 208 13.24 -16.97 6.98
C MET A 208 13.83 -16.96 5.56
N ILE A 209 14.52 -18.04 5.18
CA ILE A 209 15.11 -18.16 3.84
C ILE A 209 14.02 -18.24 2.77
N SER A 210 12.95 -18.99 3.01
CA SER A 210 11.85 -19.13 2.04
C SER A 210 11.06 -17.84 1.89
N LEU A 211 10.78 -17.13 2.99
CA LEU A 211 10.08 -15.85 2.98
C LEU A 211 10.90 -14.80 2.21
N SER A 212 12.17 -14.60 2.59
CA SER A 212 13.03 -13.64 1.92
C SER A 212 13.26 -13.98 0.43
N GLY A 213 13.41 -15.26 0.10
CA GLY A 213 13.51 -15.74 -1.28
C GLY A 213 12.24 -15.48 -2.09
N PHE A 214 11.06 -15.67 -1.49
CA PHE A 214 9.79 -15.35 -2.13
C PHE A 214 9.62 -13.86 -2.39
N TYR A 215 9.97 -13.00 -1.42
CA TYR A 215 9.98 -11.56 -1.63
C TYR A 215 10.94 -11.15 -2.77
N CYS A 216 12.10 -11.78 -2.89
CA CYS A 216 12.99 -11.57 -4.03
C CYS A 216 12.30 -11.91 -5.36
N LEU A 217 11.55 -13.02 -5.42
CA LEU A 217 10.84 -13.43 -6.63
C LEU A 217 9.67 -12.50 -6.95
N LEU A 218 8.87 -12.12 -5.95
CA LEU A 218 7.74 -11.20 -6.12
C LEU A 218 8.18 -9.84 -6.66
N TYR A 219 9.29 -9.33 -6.13
CA TYR A 219 9.81 -8.02 -6.53
C TYR A 219 10.82 -8.10 -7.68
N TYR A 220 11.06 -9.29 -8.25
CA TYR A 220 12.01 -9.43 -9.35
C TYR A 220 11.50 -8.70 -10.59
N LYS A 221 12.29 -7.72 -11.06
CA LYS A 221 11.95 -6.83 -12.21
C LYS A 221 10.70 -5.97 -12.01
N SER A 222 10.11 -5.91 -10.81
CA SER A 222 8.92 -5.08 -10.55
C SER A 222 9.18 -3.57 -10.60
N TRP A 223 10.44 -3.17 -10.82
CA TRP A 223 10.84 -1.78 -11.07
C TRP A 223 10.91 -1.42 -12.57
N LYS A 224 10.69 -2.36 -13.49
CA LYS A 224 10.65 -2.08 -14.93
C LYS A 224 9.27 -1.55 -15.34
N LYS A 225 9.23 -0.52 -16.18
CA LYS A 225 8.00 0.11 -16.68
C LYS A 225 7.05 -0.94 -17.30
N ASP A 226 7.55 -1.76 -18.23
CA ASP A 226 6.77 -2.84 -18.87
C ASP A 226 6.14 -3.84 -17.88
N PHE A 227 6.79 -4.08 -16.73
CA PHE A 227 6.28 -4.99 -15.72
C PHE A 227 5.15 -4.34 -14.92
N ILE A 228 5.33 -3.08 -14.52
CA ILE A 228 4.34 -2.32 -13.76
C ILE A 228 3.08 -2.11 -14.60
N GLU A 229 3.23 -1.80 -15.89
CA GLU A 229 2.09 -1.65 -16.81
C GLU A 229 1.33 -2.97 -17.02
N LYS A 230 2.02 -4.11 -17.04
CA LYS A 230 1.40 -5.42 -17.34
C LYS A 230 0.81 -6.13 -16.11
N VAL A 231 1.47 -6.02 -14.97
CA VAL A 231 1.17 -6.80 -13.75
C VAL A 231 0.63 -5.92 -12.62
N GLY A 232 0.91 -4.61 -12.66
CA GLY A 232 0.57 -3.69 -11.59
C GLY A 232 1.48 -3.83 -10.36
N LYS A 233 1.04 -3.29 -9.23
CA LYS A 233 1.75 -3.40 -7.95
C LYS A 233 1.76 -4.86 -7.48
N PRO A 234 2.92 -5.43 -7.06
CA PRO A 234 2.96 -6.77 -6.50
C PRO A 234 2.11 -6.82 -5.22
N LYS A 235 1.03 -7.60 -5.23
CA LYS A 235 0.21 -7.85 -4.04
C LYS A 235 0.61 -9.17 -3.42
N LEU A 236 0.88 -9.16 -2.12
CA LEU A 236 1.18 -10.39 -1.39
C LEU A 236 -0.15 -11.09 -1.05
N ASN A 237 -0.43 -12.18 -1.77
CA ASN A 237 -1.48 -13.10 -1.38
C ASN A 237 -0.88 -14.17 -0.46
N ILE A 238 -1.31 -14.19 0.81
CA ILE A 238 -0.82 -15.13 1.83
C ILE A 238 -1.08 -16.58 1.42
N GLU A 239 -2.21 -16.87 0.77
CA GLU A 239 -2.54 -18.21 0.29
C GLU A 239 -1.55 -18.66 -0.80
N THR A 240 -1.24 -17.77 -1.73
CA THR A 240 -0.27 -18.01 -2.80
C THR A 240 1.14 -18.20 -2.22
N PHE A 241 1.49 -17.41 -1.20
CA PHE A 241 2.74 -17.58 -0.47
C PHE A 241 2.84 -18.96 0.18
N VAL A 242 1.83 -19.37 0.96
CA VAL A 242 1.86 -20.68 1.65
C VAL A 242 1.97 -21.82 0.64
N LEU A 243 1.22 -21.73 -0.47
CA LEU A 243 1.25 -22.76 -1.52
C LEU A 243 2.62 -22.87 -2.18
N ILE A 244 3.21 -21.75 -2.60
CA ILE A 244 4.48 -21.72 -3.32
C ILE A 244 5.67 -22.01 -2.39
N CYS A 245 5.64 -21.52 -1.15
CA CYS A 245 6.77 -21.58 -0.23
C CYS A 245 6.80 -22.81 0.66
N SER A 246 5.69 -23.56 0.79
CA SER A 246 5.65 -24.80 1.59
C SER A 246 6.75 -25.79 1.20
N LEU A 247 6.92 -26.05 -0.10
CA LEU A 247 7.89 -27.01 -0.62
C LEU A 247 9.36 -26.54 -0.46
N PRO A 248 9.73 -25.30 -0.84
CA PRO A 248 11.04 -24.73 -0.52
C PRO A 248 11.34 -24.74 0.99
N THR A 249 10.35 -24.43 1.83
CA THR A 249 10.52 -24.40 3.30
C THR A 249 10.83 -25.79 3.84
N ALA A 250 10.09 -26.81 3.41
CA ALA A 250 10.37 -28.20 3.78
C ALA A 250 11.78 -28.62 3.32
N LEU A 251 12.14 -28.28 2.08
CA LEU A 251 13.46 -28.58 1.52
C LEU A 251 14.59 -27.92 2.31
N PHE A 252 14.49 -26.62 2.61
CA PHE A 252 15.50 -25.92 3.42
C PHE A 252 15.58 -26.46 4.84
N TYR A 253 14.46 -26.85 5.45
CA TYR A 253 14.45 -27.48 6.76
C TYR A 253 15.31 -28.74 6.77
N PHE A 254 15.15 -29.62 5.78
CA PHE A 254 15.94 -30.85 5.70
C PHE A 254 17.42 -30.54 5.44
N ILE A 255 17.74 -29.61 4.54
CA ILE A 255 19.13 -29.28 4.23
C ILE A 255 19.84 -28.67 5.45
N ILE A 256 19.19 -27.72 6.14
CA ILE A 256 19.74 -27.10 7.34
C ILE A 256 19.97 -28.17 8.41
N SER A 257 18.94 -28.99 8.69
CA SER A 257 19.02 -30.06 9.70
C SER A 257 20.12 -31.09 9.37
N TRP A 258 20.25 -31.45 8.09
CA TRP A 258 21.30 -32.34 7.61
C TRP A 258 22.70 -31.77 7.85
N ASN A 259 22.87 -30.47 7.60
CA ASN A 259 24.14 -29.78 7.79
C ASN A 259 24.58 -29.70 9.27
N PHE A 260 23.63 -29.73 10.22
CA PHE A 260 23.93 -29.87 11.64
C PHE A 260 24.37 -31.28 12.02
N LEU A 261 23.75 -32.32 11.45
CA LEU A 261 24.02 -33.71 11.82
C LEU A 261 25.39 -34.19 11.35
N GLU A 262 25.84 -33.76 10.16
CA GLU A 262 27.15 -34.14 9.61
C GLU A 262 28.31 -33.24 10.07
N GLY A 263 28.02 -32.17 10.83
CA GLY A 263 29.00 -31.19 11.33
C GLY A 263 29.36 -30.09 10.32
N PRO A 264 29.84 -28.92 10.80
CA PRO A 264 30.15 -27.77 9.94
C PRO A 264 31.27 -28.13 8.95
N GLY A 265 30.95 -28.04 7.66
CA GLY A 265 31.93 -28.19 6.59
C GLY A 265 31.95 -29.55 5.87
N HIS A 266 31.24 -30.58 6.36
CA HIS A 266 31.17 -31.86 5.64
C HIS A 266 30.48 -31.70 4.26
N ASN A 267 29.44 -30.86 4.19
CA ASN A 267 28.74 -30.56 2.94
C ASN A 267 29.52 -29.65 2.00
N LEU A 268 30.30 -28.67 2.50
CA LEU A 268 31.17 -27.85 1.65
C LEU A 268 32.31 -28.67 1.01
N TYR A 269 32.83 -29.66 1.75
CA TYR A 269 33.83 -30.59 1.24
C TYR A 269 33.24 -31.53 0.17
N LYS A 270 32.03 -32.06 0.39
CA LYS A 270 31.29 -32.84 -0.62
C LYS A 270 30.90 -32.01 -1.85
N LEU A 271 30.48 -30.76 -1.67
CA LEU A 271 30.14 -29.86 -2.77
C LEU A 271 31.36 -29.55 -3.63
N GLY A 272 32.53 -29.35 -3.02
CA GLY A 272 33.81 -29.23 -3.71
C GLY A 272 34.21 -30.50 -4.48
N ILE A 273 33.88 -31.69 -3.96
CA ILE A 273 34.09 -32.97 -4.66
C ILE A 273 33.09 -33.11 -5.82
N THR A 274 31.80 -32.82 -5.65
CA THR A 274 30.82 -32.87 -6.74
C THR A 274 31.09 -31.81 -7.81
N LEU A 275 31.60 -30.63 -7.45
CA LEU A 275 32.00 -29.60 -8.41
C LEU A 275 33.25 -30.01 -9.21
N LYS A 276 34.19 -30.73 -8.56
CA LYS A 276 35.34 -31.37 -9.23
C LYS A 276 34.89 -32.48 -10.18
N VAL A 277 33.93 -33.32 -9.77
CA VAL A 277 33.37 -34.39 -10.61
C VAL A 277 32.58 -33.81 -11.80
N LEU A 278 31.81 -32.73 -11.59
CA LEU A 278 31.08 -32.06 -12.66
C LEU A 278 32.01 -31.37 -13.67
N LYS A 279 33.11 -30.75 -13.21
CA LYS A 279 34.19 -30.24 -14.07
C LYS A 279 34.96 -31.34 -14.81
N PHE A 280 34.97 -32.56 -14.29
CA PHE A 280 35.60 -33.71 -14.94
C PHE A 280 34.68 -34.34 -16.00
N LEU A 281 33.35 -34.21 -15.83
CA LEU A 281 32.33 -34.73 -16.73
C LEU A 281 31.92 -33.75 -17.85
N ASN A 282 32.29 -32.47 -17.72
CA ASN A 282 32.17 -31.48 -18.79
C ASN A 282 33.57 -30.87 -19.04
N PRO A 283 34.37 -31.44 -19.96
CA PRO A 283 35.71 -30.94 -20.28
C PRO A 283 35.68 -29.57 -20.98
#